data_AF-Q7NAJ5-F1
#
_entry.id   AF-Q7NAJ5-F1
#
_cell.length_a   1.000
_cell.length_b   1.000
_cell.length_c   1.000
_cell.angle_alpha   90.00
_cell.angle_beta   90.00
_cell.angle_gamma   90.00
#
_symmetry.space_group_name_H-M   'P 1'
#
loop_
_entity.id
_entity.type
_entity.pdbx_description
1 polymer ?
#
loop_
_entity_poly.entity_id
_entity_poly.type
_entity_poly.pdbx_seq_one_letter_code
_entity_poly.pdbx_strand_id
1 'polypeptide(L)'
;MKTCLPPTVPVEGKQVPTDPKELIENIPRFVPKVRSLYSTLSSSALLNRFGTYNEANKSDVFFYFENPINTRFTYKVTALNNNNGKIDATVQIQDSVDKNATTTYTRQLDTVGLSGTEQQINQNRELAYPAMQKLFLNFYEAVGLNADLNYGDAIKVYVEPQTIFQMVYLAMRAINKPEFKNDLNIILSRSFGYSTEQSNSYFLNFLRNQLVNNQFLYWQLVSEMYKRIFIAFIRDFNKEDLKPKLIALLEQNNVSINQFNDSFAEARRKLLRLDSLTKQTIGSPQIQFDSLVTQIKEMNKTLRPFNLVYDSISNQANGDAEKEAGLAAALKSFSTDINNILANSRSIANPFLIMLAVFLGIISISLYGFYFMQLAFNKTKQISKLNKPLIITVLIIASIALVSTALIALKIIGVF
;
A
#
# COMPACT_ATOMS: atom_id res chain seq x y z
N MET A 1 20.70 31.67 -9.69
CA MET A 1 20.35 30.43 -8.94
C MET A 1 18.97 30.63 -8.33
N LYS A 2 17.93 30.02 -8.90
CA LYS A 2 16.57 30.05 -8.31
C LYS A 2 16.48 28.92 -7.29
N THR A 3 16.45 29.29 -6.03
CA THR A 3 16.14 28.41 -4.89
C THR A 3 14.74 27.85 -5.09
N CYS A 4 14.66 26.57 -5.48
CA CYS A 4 13.42 25.81 -5.43
C CYS A 4 13.09 25.55 -3.97
N LEU A 5 12.35 26.47 -3.35
CA LEU A 5 11.69 26.18 -2.08
C LEU A 5 10.76 24.97 -2.30
N PRO A 6 10.85 23.92 -1.47
CA PRO A 6 9.99 22.76 -1.62
C PRO A 6 8.55 23.17 -1.34
N PRO A 7 7.55 22.58 -2.01
CA PRO A 7 6.23 22.59 -1.43
C PRO A 7 6.35 21.89 -0.06
N THR A 8 5.95 22.63 0.97
CA THR A 8 5.45 22.07 2.23
C THR A 8 4.42 20.97 1.92
N VAL A 9 4.06 20.13 2.90
CA VAL A 9 2.82 19.31 2.86
C VAL A 9 1.78 20.04 2.00
N PRO A 10 1.03 19.39 1.08
CA PRO A 10 -0.07 20.09 0.43
C PRO A 10 -0.89 20.77 1.53
N VAL A 11 -0.74 22.10 1.57
CA VAL A 11 -1.66 23.01 2.20
C VAL A 11 -2.98 22.66 1.54
N GLU A 12 -4.04 22.52 2.33
CA GLU A 12 -5.40 22.44 1.78
C GLU A 12 -5.53 23.40 0.57
N GLY A 13 -5.88 22.86 -0.59
CA GLY A 13 -6.30 23.67 -1.74
C GLY A 13 -5.37 23.82 -2.95
N LYS A 14 -4.17 23.21 -3.02
CA LYS A 14 -3.45 23.12 -4.32
C LYS A 14 -3.81 21.83 -5.05
N GLN A 15 -4.47 21.96 -6.20
CA GLN A 15 -4.79 20.83 -7.09
C GLN A 15 -3.50 20.22 -7.67
N VAL A 16 -3.47 18.89 -7.81
CA VAL A 16 -2.44 18.20 -8.59
C VAL A 16 -2.44 18.81 -9.99
N PRO A 17 -1.28 19.22 -10.56
CA PRO A 17 -1.22 19.64 -11.95
C PRO A 17 -1.78 18.52 -12.82
N THR A 18 -2.89 18.78 -13.52
CA THR A 18 -3.49 17.79 -14.42
C THR A 18 -2.98 17.92 -15.85
N ASP A 19 -2.36 19.06 -16.19
CA ASP A 19 -1.76 19.28 -17.50
C ASP A 19 -0.55 18.34 -17.70
N PRO A 20 -0.62 17.40 -18.65
CA PRO A 20 0.48 16.49 -18.98
C PRO A 20 1.80 17.24 -19.30
N LYS A 21 1.72 18.43 -19.91
CA LYS A 21 2.91 19.23 -20.26
C LYS A 21 3.59 19.84 -19.04
N GLU A 22 2.83 20.28 -18.04
CA GLU A 22 3.41 20.78 -16.79
C GLU A 22 4.03 19.63 -15.99
N LEU A 23 3.38 18.47 -15.99
CA LEU A 23 3.89 17.28 -15.31
C LEU A 23 5.20 16.78 -15.93
N ILE A 24 5.28 16.70 -17.26
CA ILE A 24 6.47 16.18 -17.97
C ILE A 24 7.71 17.07 -17.84
N GLU A 25 7.54 18.35 -17.49
CA GLU A 25 8.68 19.25 -17.22
C GLU A 25 9.25 19.07 -15.79
N ASN A 26 8.46 18.52 -14.88
CA ASN A 26 8.84 18.36 -13.47
C ASN A 26 9.36 16.95 -13.11
N ILE A 27 9.49 16.05 -14.10
CA ILE A 27 10.00 14.69 -13.87
C ILE A 27 11.52 14.58 -13.99
N PRO A 28 12.15 13.63 -13.26
CA PRO A 28 13.59 13.43 -13.35
C PRO A 28 14.06 13.06 -14.75
N ARG A 29 15.18 13.66 -15.16
CA ARG A 29 15.89 13.38 -16.41
C ARG A 29 16.96 12.32 -16.15
N PHE A 30 16.52 11.06 -16.09
CA PHE A 30 17.35 9.91 -15.74
C PHE A 30 18.49 9.66 -16.74
N VAL A 31 19.64 9.22 -16.23
CA VAL A 31 20.71 8.71 -17.08
C VAL A 31 20.31 7.30 -17.56
N PRO A 32 20.19 7.04 -18.87
CA PRO A 32 19.94 5.71 -19.37
C PRO A 32 21.11 4.79 -19.00
N LYS A 33 20.79 3.58 -18.55
CA LYS A 33 21.77 2.56 -18.19
C LYS A 33 21.86 1.56 -19.33
N VAL A 34 23.06 1.28 -19.80
CA VAL A 34 23.31 0.23 -20.78
C VAL A 34 23.05 -1.11 -20.09
N ARG A 35 22.23 -1.97 -20.71
CA ARG A 35 21.99 -3.32 -20.19
C ARG A 35 23.29 -4.10 -20.03
N SER A 36 23.33 -4.97 -19.04
CA SER A 36 24.51 -5.77 -18.69
C SER A 36 25.13 -6.53 -19.87
N LEU A 37 24.30 -7.02 -20.80
CA LEU A 37 24.73 -7.70 -22.02
C LEU A 37 25.60 -6.82 -22.93
N TYR A 38 25.41 -5.50 -22.89
CA TYR A 38 26.10 -4.53 -23.75
C TYR A 38 27.03 -3.59 -22.98
N SER A 39 27.01 -3.61 -21.64
CA SER A 39 27.73 -2.63 -20.82
C SER A 39 29.26 -2.79 -20.85
N THR A 40 29.77 -3.94 -21.29
CA THR A 40 31.22 -4.19 -21.46
C THR A 40 31.76 -3.70 -22.81
N LEU A 41 30.87 -3.31 -23.74
CA LEU A 41 31.27 -2.81 -25.05
C LEU A 41 31.99 -1.47 -24.91
N SER A 42 32.98 -1.25 -25.77
CA SER A 42 33.58 0.08 -25.95
C SER A 42 32.55 1.06 -26.53
N SER A 43 32.78 2.36 -26.35
CA SER A 43 31.90 3.41 -26.87
C SER A 43 31.62 3.22 -28.39
N SER A 44 32.67 2.99 -29.18
CA SER A 44 32.55 2.80 -30.63
C SER A 44 31.73 1.56 -30.99
N ALA A 45 31.89 0.46 -30.25
CA ALA A 45 31.14 -0.78 -30.50
C ALA A 45 29.66 -0.63 -30.12
N LEU A 46 29.35 0.04 -29.00
CA LEU A 46 27.97 0.31 -28.60
C LEU A 46 27.27 1.22 -29.61
N LEU A 47 27.93 2.30 -30.05
CA LEU A 47 27.39 3.22 -31.05
C LEU A 47 27.04 2.52 -32.36
N ASN A 48 27.93 1.65 -32.86
CA ASN A 48 27.70 0.87 -34.07
C ASN A 48 26.54 -0.13 -33.91
N ARG A 49 26.53 -0.92 -32.82
CA ARG A 49 25.47 -1.91 -32.57
C ARG A 49 24.11 -1.25 -32.39
N PHE A 50 24.05 -0.15 -31.65
CA PHE A 50 22.82 0.62 -31.54
C PHE A 50 22.44 1.15 -32.93
N GLY A 51 23.32 1.84 -33.64
CA GLY A 51 23.04 2.43 -34.96
C GLY A 51 22.47 1.44 -35.99
N THR A 52 22.95 0.20 -35.99
CA THR A 52 22.55 -0.86 -36.94
C THR A 52 21.31 -1.67 -36.54
N TYR A 53 20.83 -1.52 -35.30
CA TYR A 53 19.63 -2.20 -34.83
C TYR A 53 18.36 -1.51 -35.33
N ASN A 54 17.51 -2.24 -36.08
CA ASN A 54 16.37 -1.69 -36.83
C ASN A 54 15.00 -2.07 -36.28
N GLU A 55 14.90 -2.75 -35.13
CA GLU A 55 13.60 -3.10 -34.55
C GLU A 55 13.03 -1.97 -33.67
N ALA A 56 11.70 -1.94 -33.52
CA ALA A 56 10.99 -0.89 -32.78
C ALA A 56 11.31 -0.87 -31.26
N ASN A 57 11.72 -2.00 -30.69
CA ASN A 57 12.09 -2.17 -29.27
C ASN A 57 13.57 -1.79 -29.00
N LYS A 58 14.27 -1.19 -29.95
CA LYS A 58 15.69 -0.81 -29.88
C LYS A 58 16.12 -0.20 -28.55
N SER A 59 15.36 0.77 -28.02
CA SER A 59 15.69 1.38 -26.72
C SER A 59 15.67 0.35 -25.60
N ASP A 60 14.63 -0.48 -25.54
CA ASP A 60 14.43 -1.45 -24.46
C ASP A 60 15.43 -2.61 -24.52
N VAL A 61 15.98 -2.90 -25.69
CA VAL A 61 17.02 -3.91 -25.89
C VAL A 61 18.37 -3.44 -25.35
N PHE A 62 18.74 -2.18 -25.58
CA PHE A 62 20.05 -1.69 -25.20
C PHE A 62 20.08 -1.01 -23.83
N PHE A 63 18.96 -0.46 -23.39
CA PHE A 63 18.90 0.41 -22.23
C PHE A 63 17.79 0.03 -21.24
N TYR A 64 18.02 0.40 -19.98
CA TYR A 64 17.01 0.45 -18.94
C TYR A 64 17.12 1.76 -18.16
N PHE A 65 16.07 2.12 -17.43
CA PHE A 65 16.00 3.35 -16.65
C PHE A 65 15.73 3.04 -15.17
N GLU A 66 16.40 3.78 -14.30
CA GLU A 66 16.27 3.67 -12.84
C GLU A 66 15.00 4.40 -12.33
N ASN A 67 13.84 4.03 -12.85
CA ASN A 67 12.54 4.63 -12.51
C ASN A 67 11.54 3.56 -12.00
N PRO A 68 11.73 3.04 -10.77
CA PRO A 68 10.92 1.96 -10.25
C PRO A 68 9.57 2.45 -9.69
N ILE A 69 9.37 3.76 -9.59
CA ILE A 69 8.19 4.32 -8.90
C ILE A 69 7.27 4.95 -9.94
N ASN A 70 7.68 6.05 -10.59
CA ASN A 70 6.79 6.82 -11.44
C ASN A 70 6.60 6.17 -12.82
N THR A 71 5.62 5.26 -12.92
CA THR A 71 5.35 4.47 -14.12
C THR A 71 4.52 5.19 -15.19
N ARG A 72 4.03 6.41 -14.90
CA ARG A 72 3.31 7.27 -15.86
C ARG A 72 4.14 7.65 -17.08
N PHE A 73 5.45 7.76 -16.92
CA PHE A 73 6.32 8.28 -17.97
C PHE A 73 7.22 7.18 -18.51
N THR A 74 7.19 7.01 -19.83
CA THR A 74 8.06 6.09 -20.54
C THR A 74 9.28 6.82 -21.07
N TYR A 75 10.45 6.21 -20.95
CA TYR A 75 11.72 6.77 -21.36
C TYR A 75 12.30 5.94 -22.49
N LYS A 76 12.71 6.57 -23.59
CA LYS A 76 13.29 5.89 -24.75
C LYS A 76 14.52 6.60 -25.26
N VAL A 77 15.62 5.87 -25.45
CA VAL A 77 16.80 6.38 -26.14
C VAL A 77 16.51 6.43 -27.63
N THR A 78 16.52 7.63 -28.20
CA THR A 78 16.23 7.87 -29.62
C THR A 78 17.49 8.01 -30.46
N ALA A 79 18.58 8.51 -29.86
CA ALA A 79 19.87 8.66 -30.55
C ALA A 79 21.05 8.53 -29.57
N LEU A 80 22.20 8.17 -30.12
CA LEU A 80 23.49 8.19 -29.43
C LEU A 80 24.46 9.04 -30.22
N ASN A 81 25.22 9.90 -29.54
CA ASN A 81 26.23 10.76 -30.11
C ASN A 81 27.56 10.55 -29.39
N ASN A 82 28.67 10.56 -30.14
CA ASN A 82 30.00 10.53 -29.54
C ASN A 82 30.47 11.96 -29.26
N ASN A 83 30.86 12.21 -28.02
CA ASN A 83 31.36 13.49 -27.55
C ASN A 83 32.68 13.25 -26.80
N ASN A 84 33.80 13.45 -27.51
CA ASN A 84 35.15 13.29 -26.95
C ASN A 84 35.41 11.93 -26.29
N GLY A 85 34.98 10.84 -26.92
CA GLY A 85 35.18 9.45 -26.44
C GLY A 85 34.13 8.98 -25.44
N LYS A 86 33.25 9.87 -24.97
CA LYS A 86 32.07 9.56 -24.17
C LYS A 86 30.83 9.51 -25.06
N ILE A 87 29.83 8.73 -24.66
CA ILE A 87 28.56 8.67 -25.39
C ILE A 87 27.52 9.52 -24.67
N ASP A 88 26.91 10.43 -25.42
CA ASP A 88 25.71 11.14 -25.03
C ASP A 88 24.49 10.47 -25.66
N ALA A 89 23.49 10.13 -24.84
CA ALA A 89 22.22 9.59 -25.27
C ALA A 89 21.15 10.68 -25.29
N THR A 90 20.46 10.81 -26.43
CA THR A 90 19.22 11.58 -26.53
C THR A 90 18.07 10.69 -26.09
N VAL A 91 17.31 11.15 -25.10
CA VAL A 91 16.20 10.44 -24.50
C VAL A 91 14.91 11.21 -24.72
N GLN A 92 13.90 10.54 -25.24
CA GLN A 92 12.52 11.02 -25.27
C GLN A 92 11.78 10.51 -24.04
N ILE A 93 11.01 11.40 -23.41
CA ILE A 93 10.02 11.04 -22.41
C ILE A 93 8.63 11.24 -23.00
N GLN A 94 7.73 10.30 -22.73
CA GLN A 94 6.35 10.33 -23.18
C GLN A 94 5.42 10.02 -22.00
N ASP A 95 4.35 10.79 -21.86
CA ASP A 95 3.27 10.52 -20.90
C ASP A 95 2.40 9.35 -21.41
N SER A 96 2.13 8.38 -20.54
CA SER A 96 1.27 7.22 -20.86
C SER A 96 -0.21 7.58 -21.00
N VAL A 97 -0.67 8.65 -20.34
CA VAL A 97 -2.06 9.13 -20.38
C VAL A 97 -2.29 10.00 -21.62
N ASP A 98 -1.40 10.97 -21.88
CA ASP A 98 -1.42 11.76 -23.12
C ASP A 98 -0.18 11.46 -23.96
N LYS A 99 -0.35 10.56 -24.95
CA LYS A 99 0.73 10.11 -25.82
C LYS A 99 1.35 11.21 -26.68
N ASN A 100 0.70 12.37 -26.81
CA ASN A 100 1.23 13.51 -27.55
C ASN A 100 2.14 14.40 -26.68
N ALA A 101 2.01 14.33 -25.36
CA ALA A 101 2.88 15.04 -24.43
C ALA A 101 4.25 14.35 -24.38
N THR A 102 5.23 14.95 -25.07
CA THR A 102 6.60 14.45 -25.12
C THR A 102 7.60 15.57 -24.86
N THR A 103 8.77 15.21 -24.34
CA THR A 103 9.92 16.11 -24.15
C THR A 103 11.20 15.31 -24.36
N THR A 104 12.30 15.99 -24.69
CA THR A 104 13.58 15.34 -24.99
C THR A 104 14.71 15.96 -24.20
N TYR A 105 15.69 15.15 -23.83
CA TYR A 105 16.88 15.62 -23.14
C TYR A 105 18.10 14.77 -23.51
N THR A 106 19.29 15.29 -23.19
CA THR A 106 20.55 14.57 -23.41
C THR A 106 21.24 14.26 -22.08
N ARG A 107 21.78 13.05 -21.97
CA ARG A 107 22.62 12.60 -20.84
C ARG A 107 23.80 11.79 -21.32
N GLN A 108 24.95 12.05 -20.71
CA GLN A 108 26.13 11.20 -20.87
C GLN A 108 25.88 9.84 -20.22
N LEU A 109 26.22 8.76 -20.93
CA LEU A 109 26.18 7.39 -20.39
C LEU A 109 27.31 7.19 -19.37
N ASP A 110 27.01 6.41 -18.33
CA ASP A 110 27.92 6.05 -17.24
C ASP A 110 28.07 4.53 -17.03
N THR A 111 27.58 3.73 -17.99
CA THR A 111 27.55 2.25 -17.92
C THR A 111 28.12 1.61 -19.19
N VAL A 112 29.10 2.26 -19.81
CA VAL A 112 29.80 1.82 -21.03
C VAL A 112 31.21 1.38 -20.67
N GLY A 113 31.70 0.29 -21.26
CA GLY A 113 33.04 -0.24 -21.01
C GLY A 113 33.27 -0.73 -19.58
N LEU A 114 32.20 -1.15 -18.88
CA LEU A 114 32.30 -1.67 -17.52
C LEU A 114 33.07 -2.99 -17.47
N SER A 115 33.71 -3.26 -16.33
CA SER A 115 34.40 -4.53 -16.07
C SER A 115 34.32 -4.92 -14.60
N GLY A 116 34.59 -6.20 -14.29
CA GLY A 116 34.65 -6.72 -12.93
C GLY A 116 33.41 -6.39 -12.09
N THR A 117 33.63 -5.82 -10.91
CA THR A 117 32.57 -5.47 -9.95
C THR A 117 31.55 -4.47 -10.50
N GLU A 118 31.96 -3.52 -11.36
CA GLU A 118 31.04 -2.52 -11.91
C GLU A 118 30.01 -3.17 -12.85
N GLN A 119 30.46 -4.12 -13.67
CA GLN A 119 29.57 -4.90 -14.53
C GLN A 119 28.58 -5.73 -13.70
N GLN A 120 29.06 -6.38 -12.62
CA GLN A 120 28.21 -7.15 -11.72
C GLN A 120 27.15 -6.27 -11.03
N ILE A 121 27.55 -5.09 -10.53
CA ILE A 121 26.61 -4.13 -9.93
C ILE A 121 25.57 -3.72 -10.96
N ASN A 122 25.97 -3.41 -12.20
CA ASN A 122 25.03 -3.05 -13.27
C ASN A 122 24.03 -4.16 -13.58
N GLN A 123 24.49 -5.41 -13.67
CA GLN A 123 23.63 -6.59 -13.87
C GLN A 123 22.65 -6.77 -12.71
N ASN A 124 23.11 -6.71 -11.47
CA ASN A 124 22.24 -6.85 -10.30
C ASN A 124 21.24 -5.68 -10.21
N ARG A 125 21.66 -4.47 -10.61
CA ARG A 125 20.79 -3.30 -10.66
C ARG A 125 19.69 -3.43 -11.71
N GLU A 126 20.01 -3.98 -12.88
CA GLU A 126 19.06 -4.29 -13.94
C GLU A 126 17.93 -5.23 -13.48
N LEU A 127 18.21 -6.10 -12.49
CA LEU A 127 17.21 -6.98 -11.86
C LEU A 127 16.47 -6.30 -10.69
N ALA A 128 17.16 -5.44 -9.93
CA ALA A 128 16.64 -4.80 -8.73
C ALA A 128 15.50 -3.82 -9.03
N TYR A 129 15.69 -2.94 -10.01
CA TYR A 129 14.73 -1.87 -10.30
C TYR A 129 13.37 -2.40 -10.77
N PRO A 130 13.29 -3.39 -11.69
CA PRO A 130 12.01 -4.02 -12.02
C PRO A 130 11.34 -4.71 -10.83
N ALA A 131 12.11 -5.30 -9.90
CA ALA A 131 11.55 -5.90 -8.70
C ALA A 131 10.95 -4.85 -7.74
N MET A 132 11.62 -3.71 -7.57
CA MET A 132 11.09 -2.55 -6.85
C MET A 132 9.85 -1.98 -7.53
N GLN A 133 9.82 -1.96 -8.87
CA GLN A 133 8.69 -1.51 -9.66
C GLN A 133 7.43 -2.35 -9.41
N LYS A 134 7.57 -3.67 -9.32
CA LYS A 134 6.44 -4.56 -8.98
C LYS A 134 5.80 -4.20 -7.64
N LEU A 135 6.60 -3.78 -6.64
CA LEU A 135 6.05 -3.32 -5.35
C LEU A 135 5.17 -2.08 -5.55
N PHE A 136 5.63 -1.08 -6.30
CA PHE A 136 4.83 0.12 -6.56
C PHE A 136 3.60 -0.16 -7.42
N LEU A 137 3.69 -1.05 -8.40
CA LEU A 137 2.52 -1.50 -9.16
C LEU A 137 1.47 -2.16 -8.26
N ASN A 138 1.88 -3.01 -7.31
CA ASN A 138 0.97 -3.61 -6.33
C ASN A 138 0.33 -2.55 -5.43
N PHE A 139 1.07 -1.52 -5.05
CA PHE A 139 0.53 -0.38 -4.31
C PHE A 139 -0.48 0.42 -5.14
N TYR A 140 -0.18 0.71 -6.42
CA TYR A 140 -1.09 1.41 -7.32
C TYR A 140 -2.39 0.66 -7.50
N GLU A 141 -2.32 -0.63 -7.79
CA GLU A 141 -3.50 -1.49 -7.87
C GLU A 141 -4.30 -1.48 -6.54
N ALA A 142 -3.60 -1.48 -5.40
CA ALA A 142 -4.26 -1.45 -4.09
C ALA A 142 -5.07 -0.18 -3.88
N VAL A 143 -4.53 0.97 -4.27
CA VAL A 143 -5.21 2.26 -4.22
C VAL A 143 -6.16 2.48 -5.41
N GLY A 144 -6.34 1.46 -6.27
CA GLY A 144 -7.26 1.45 -7.40
C GLY A 144 -6.80 2.28 -8.61
N LEU A 145 -5.49 2.42 -8.78
CA LEU A 145 -4.82 2.95 -9.95
C LEU A 145 -4.18 1.83 -10.78
N ASN A 146 -3.89 2.12 -12.05
CA ASN A 146 -3.10 1.25 -12.92
C ASN A 146 -1.66 1.78 -13.07
N ALA A 147 -0.85 1.11 -13.90
CA ALA A 147 0.53 1.50 -14.19
C ALA A 147 0.66 2.88 -14.88
N ASP A 148 -0.39 3.39 -15.51
CA ASP A 148 -0.35 4.69 -16.18
C ASP A 148 -0.48 5.84 -15.18
N LEU A 149 -0.84 5.56 -13.91
CA LEU A 149 -1.02 6.55 -12.85
C LEU A 149 -1.90 7.72 -13.28
N ASN A 150 -3.00 7.39 -13.98
CA ASN A 150 -4.02 8.37 -14.26
C ASN A 150 -4.71 8.77 -12.95
N TYR A 151 -4.24 9.86 -12.33
CA TYR A 151 -4.75 10.35 -11.05
C TYR A 151 -6.25 10.68 -11.07
N GLY A 152 -6.85 10.92 -12.25
CA GLY A 152 -8.31 11.04 -12.38
C GLY A 152 -9.05 9.76 -12.04
N ASP A 153 -8.43 8.58 -12.22
CA ASP A 153 -9.03 7.29 -11.87
C ASP A 153 -9.01 7.04 -10.36
N ALA A 154 -8.09 7.65 -9.59
CA ALA A 154 -8.07 7.54 -8.12
C ALA A 154 -9.36 8.09 -7.49
N ILE A 155 -9.99 9.09 -8.12
CA ILE A 155 -11.27 9.64 -7.68
C ILE A 155 -12.37 8.57 -7.76
N LYS A 156 -12.33 7.69 -8.78
CA LYS A 156 -13.32 6.61 -8.98
C LYS A 156 -13.29 5.53 -7.88
N VAL A 157 -12.19 5.48 -7.13
CA VAL A 157 -11.95 4.54 -6.03
C VAL A 157 -11.76 5.25 -4.70
N TYR A 158 -12.11 6.54 -4.65
CA TYR A 158 -12.15 7.37 -3.45
C TYR A 158 -10.85 7.46 -2.67
N VAL A 159 -9.76 7.57 -3.42
CA VAL A 159 -8.42 7.84 -2.91
C VAL A 159 -8.08 9.27 -3.26
N GLU A 160 -7.53 10.05 -2.32
CA GLU A 160 -7.13 11.43 -2.58
C GLU A 160 -5.96 11.44 -3.59
N PRO A 161 -6.15 11.92 -4.84
CA PRO A 161 -5.11 11.83 -5.85
C PRO A 161 -3.85 12.60 -5.46
N GLN A 162 -4.02 13.70 -4.71
CA GLN A 162 -2.94 14.52 -4.16
C GLN A 162 -2.03 13.73 -3.21
N THR A 163 -2.59 12.87 -2.37
CA THR A 163 -1.78 12.07 -1.44
C THR A 163 -0.95 11.05 -2.22
N ILE A 164 -1.54 10.39 -3.21
CA ILE A 164 -0.80 9.41 -4.04
C ILE A 164 0.29 10.11 -4.86
N PHE A 165 -0.03 11.24 -5.48
CA PHE A 165 0.96 12.06 -6.19
C PHE A 165 2.14 12.43 -5.27
N GLN A 166 1.84 12.89 -4.05
CA GLN A 166 2.87 13.23 -3.06
C GLN A 166 3.71 12.00 -2.66
N MET A 167 3.08 10.84 -2.46
CA MET A 167 3.80 9.59 -2.14
C MET A 167 4.73 9.16 -3.28
N VAL A 168 4.29 9.26 -4.54
CA VAL A 168 5.12 9.00 -5.72
C VAL A 168 6.30 9.95 -5.76
N TYR A 169 6.04 11.26 -5.61
CA TYR A 169 7.08 12.29 -5.60
C TYR A 169 8.12 12.08 -4.48
N LEU A 170 7.67 11.84 -3.25
CA LEU A 170 8.54 11.64 -2.11
C LEU A 170 9.41 10.38 -2.26
N ALA A 171 8.83 9.28 -2.74
CA ALA A 171 9.60 8.07 -2.99
C ALA A 171 10.63 8.28 -4.10
N MET A 172 10.27 8.97 -5.19
CA MET A 172 11.20 9.31 -6.27
C MET A 172 12.37 10.17 -5.76
N ARG A 173 12.09 11.14 -4.90
CA ARG A 173 13.12 11.95 -4.26
C ARG A 173 14.00 11.12 -3.33
N ALA A 174 13.40 10.20 -2.58
CA ALA A 174 14.08 9.34 -1.63
C ALA A 174 15.11 8.44 -2.32
N ILE A 175 14.72 7.71 -3.38
CA ILE A 175 15.64 6.82 -4.10
C ILE A 175 16.73 7.55 -4.88
N ASN A 176 16.54 8.84 -5.15
CA ASN A 176 17.53 9.66 -5.82
C ASN A 176 18.58 10.26 -4.86
N LYS A 177 18.44 10.06 -3.55
CA LYS A 177 19.46 10.47 -2.57
C LYS A 177 20.75 9.65 -2.75
N PRO A 178 21.94 10.26 -2.58
CA PRO A 178 23.22 9.55 -2.63
C PRO A 178 23.29 8.39 -1.62
N GLU A 179 22.75 8.59 -0.42
CA GLU A 179 22.65 7.56 0.63
C GLU A 179 22.01 6.27 0.11
N PHE A 180 20.80 6.37 -0.46
CA PHE A 180 20.11 5.22 -1.04
C PHE A 180 20.94 4.52 -2.12
N LYS A 181 21.50 5.30 -3.05
CA LYS A 181 22.27 4.74 -4.18
C LYS A 181 23.53 4.03 -3.72
N ASN A 182 24.24 4.59 -2.74
CA ASN A 182 25.48 4.04 -2.22
C ASN A 182 25.23 2.74 -1.46
N ASP A 183 24.26 2.74 -0.55
CA ASP A 183 23.87 1.55 0.21
C ASP A 183 23.35 0.44 -0.71
N LEU A 184 22.50 0.78 -1.68
CA LEU A 184 22.03 -0.17 -2.67
C LEU A 184 23.23 -0.76 -3.44
N ASN A 185 24.20 0.04 -3.86
CA ASN A 185 25.39 -0.47 -4.53
C ASN A 185 26.22 -1.42 -3.67
N ILE A 186 26.30 -1.18 -2.35
CA ILE A 186 26.95 -2.08 -1.41
C ILE A 186 26.21 -3.42 -1.35
N ILE A 187 24.88 -3.41 -1.35
CA ILE A 187 24.07 -4.64 -1.39
C ILE A 187 24.29 -5.39 -2.72
N LEU A 188 24.27 -4.65 -3.83
CA LEU A 188 24.42 -5.22 -5.18
C LEU A 188 25.83 -5.75 -5.45
N SER A 189 26.88 -5.23 -4.80
CA SER A 189 28.26 -5.67 -5.00
C SER A 189 28.62 -6.95 -4.23
N ARG A 190 27.88 -7.28 -3.17
CA ARG A 190 28.19 -8.39 -2.26
C ARG A 190 27.63 -9.75 -2.69
N SER A 191 26.87 -9.81 -3.78
CA SER A 191 26.07 -10.99 -4.12
C SER A 191 26.52 -11.68 -5.41
N PHE A 192 27.24 -12.80 -5.25
CA PHE A 192 27.21 -13.90 -6.23
C PHE A 192 25.87 -14.62 -6.05
N GLY A 193 24.96 -14.57 -7.05
CA GLY A 193 23.60 -15.09 -6.91
C GLY A 193 22.63 -14.12 -6.23
N TYR A 194 22.62 -12.87 -6.70
CA TYR A 194 21.73 -11.80 -6.23
C TYR A 194 20.26 -12.21 -6.11
N SER A 195 19.65 -11.86 -4.97
CA SER A 195 18.22 -12.03 -4.70
C SER A 195 17.50 -10.68 -4.71
N THR A 196 16.43 -10.59 -5.50
CA THR A 196 15.54 -9.42 -5.54
C THR A 196 14.87 -9.13 -4.20
N GLU A 197 14.76 -10.13 -3.31
CA GLU A 197 14.20 -9.96 -1.97
C GLU A 197 15.04 -9.03 -1.10
N GLN A 198 16.37 -9.06 -1.24
CA GLN A 198 17.27 -8.22 -0.46
C GLN A 198 17.12 -6.75 -0.83
N SER A 199 17.09 -6.43 -2.14
CA SER A 199 16.88 -5.06 -2.59
C SER A 199 15.48 -4.56 -2.29
N ASN A 200 14.47 -5.42 -2.40
CA ASN A 200 13.09 -5.06 -2.03
C ASN A 200 13.01 -4.75 -0.53
N SER A 201 13.61 -5.60 0.31
CA SER A 201 13.66 -5.39 1.76
C SER A 201 14.37 -4.09 2.12
N TYR A 202 15.52 -3.81 1.48
CA TYR A 202 16.23 -2.54 1.66
C TYR A 202 15.37 -1.35 1.22
N PHE A 203 14.78 -1.40 0.04
CA PHE A 203 13.94 -0.34 -0.51
C PHE A 203 12.72 -0.03 0.36
N LEU A 204 11.99 -1.08 0.78
CA LEU A 204 10.84 -0.95 1.67
C LEU A 204 11.22 -0.38 3.04
N ASN A 205 12.34 -0.83 3.62
CA ASN A 205 12.88 -0.27 4.86
C ASN A 205 13.27 1.21 4.70
N PHE A 206 13.94 1.53 3.59
CA PHE A 206 14.39 2.89 3.30
C PHE A 206 13.20 3.84 3.22
N LEU A 207 12.15 3.47 2.47
CA LEU A 207 10.92 4.24 2.36
C LEU A 207 10.19 4.34 3.70
N ARG A 208 10.05 3.23 4.43
CA ARG A 208 9.37 3.22 5.74
C ARG A 208 9.98 4.24 6.71
N ASN A 209 11.30 4.38 6.68
CA ASN A 209 12.03 5.28 7.57
C ASN A 209 12.13 6.72 7.03
N GLN A 210 11.60 7.02 5.83
CA GLN A 210 11.57 8.40 5.34
C GLN A 210 10.56 9.21 6.13
N LEU A 211 11.03 10.30 6.72
CA LEU A 211 10.18 11.31 7.34
C LEU A 211 9.64 12.28 6.28
N VAL A 212 8.35 12.53 6.38
CA VAL A 212 7.61 13.54 5.62
C VAL A 212 7.41 14.74 6.53
N ASN A 213 8.07 15.86 6.18
CA ASN A 213 8.06 17.11 6.94
C ASN A 213 8.41 16.94 8.43
N ASN A 214 9.31 16.01 8.76
CA ASN A 214 9.75 15.67 10.11
C ASN A 214 8.63 15.25 11.08
N GLN A 215 7.44 14.91 10.58
CA GLN A 215 6.27 14.60 11.42
C GLN A 215 5.76 13.18 11.20
N PHE A 216 5.70 12.72 9.95
CA PHE A 216 5.07 11.46 9.60
C PHE A 216 6.05 10.52 8.91
N LEU A 217 5.94 9.23 9.18
CA LEU A 217 6.61 8.22 8.35
C LEU A 217 5.92 8.12 7.00
N TYR A 218 6.67 7.79 5.94
CA TYR A 218 6.15 7.72 4.57
C TYR A 218 4.82 6.97 4.44
N TRP A 219 4.72 5.76 5.01
CA TRP A 219 3.52 4.94 4.89
C TRP A 219 2.32 5.45 5.71
N GLN A 220 2.54 6.34 6.69
CA GLN A 220 1.45 6.97 7.44
C GLN A 220 0.63 7.93 6.58
N LEU A 221 1.17 8.41 5.45
CA LEU A 221 0.39 9.22 4.51
C LEU A 221 -0.88 8.49 4.04
N VAL A 222 -0.81 7.16 3.89
CA VAL A 222 -1.94 6.34 3.49
C VAL A 222 -3.02 6.32 4.56
N SER A 223 -2.67 6.07 5.83
CA SER A 223 -3.65 6.02 6.91
C SER A 223 -4.27 7.39 7.17
N GLU A 224 -3.48 8.46 7.10
CA GLU A 224 -3.96 9.84 7.25
C GLU A 224 -4.92 10.25 6.13
N MET A 225 -4.67 9.82 4.89
CA MET A 225 -5.60 10.01 3.77
C MET A 225 -6.96 9.36 4.06
N TYR A 226 -6.98 8.08 4.44
CA TYR A 226 -8.24 7.42 4.76
C TYR A 226 -8.94 8.00 6.00
N LYS A 227 -8.19 8.51 6.99
CA LYS A 227 -8.78 9.26 8.12
C LYS A 227 -9.49 10.52 7.63
N ARG A 228 -8.86 11.31 6.76
CA ARG A 228 -9.48 12.51 6.20
C ARG A 228 -10.75 12.19 5.42
N ILE A 229 -10.69 11.20 4.53
CA ILE A 229 -11.86 10.71 3.77
C ILE A 229 -12.98 10.29 4.72
N PHE A 230 -12.66 9.48 5.73
CA PHE A 230 -13.64 8.98 6.69
C PHE A 230 -14.25 10.09 7.56
N ILE A 231 -13.45 11.07 8.01
CA ILE A 231 -13.92 12.23 8.76
C ILE A 231 -14.80 13.13 7.89
N ALA A 232 -14.41 13.38 6.65
CA ALA A 232 -15.20 14.16 5.70
C ALA A 232 -16.56 13.50 5.47
N PHE A 233 -16.55 12.19 5.23
CA PHE A 233 -17.78 11.40 5.10
C PHE A 233 -18.66 11.55 6.36
N ILE A 234 -18.14 11.37 7.58
CA ILE A 234 -18.93 11.49 8.82
C ILE A 234 -19.49 12.90 8.99
N ARG A 235 -18.67 13.92 8.75
CA ARG A 235 -19.10 15.32 8.84
C ARG A 235 -20.26 15.57 7.88
N ASP A 236 -20.12 15.13 6.64
CA ASP A 236 -21.11 15.40 5.61
C ASP A 236 -22.37 14.54 5.80
N PHE A 237 -22.26 13.30 6.28
CA PHE A 237 -23.38 12.46 6.68
C PHE A 237 -24.27 13.11 7.76
N ASN A 238 -23.67 13.86 8.69
CA ASN A 238 -24.41 14.48 9.80
C ASN A 238 -25.09 15.80 9.43
N LYS A 239 -25.05 16.24 8.16
CA LYS A 239 -25.82 17.41 7.70
C LYS A 239 -27.31 17.10 7.74
N GLU A 240 -28.12 18.06 8.20
CA GLU A 240 -29.55 17.89 8.47
C GLU A 240 -30.37 17.48 7.24
N ASP A 241 -29.93 17.87 6.05
CA ASP A 241 -30.58 17.59 4.77
C ASP A 241 -30.18 16.23 4.16
N LEU A 242 -29.01 15.70 4.50
CA LEU A 242 -28.46 14.47 3.92
C LEU A 242 -28.82 13.22 4.73
N LYS A 243 -28.83 13.32 6.07
CA LYS A 243 -29.11 12.19 6.95
C LYS A 243 -30.49 11.55 6.71
N PRO A 244 -31.60 12.31 6.60
CA PRO A 244 -32.93 11.73 6.36
C PRO A 244 -33.03 11.08 4.98
N LYS A 245 -32.42 11.70 3.94
CA LYS A 245 -32.38 11.15 2.58
C LYS A 245 -31.66 9.80 2.57
N LEU A 246 -30.52 9.70 3.24
CA LEU A 246 -29.79 8.44 3.32
C LEU A 246 -30.60 7.36 4.05
N ILE A 247 -31.21 7.67 5.20
CA ILE A 247 -32.03 6.70 5.93
C ILE A 247 -33.16 6.17 5.04
N ALA A 248 -33.87 7.06 4.32
CA ALA A 248 -34.92 6.64 3.39
C ALA A 248 -34.36 5.75 2.26
N LEU A 249 -33.18 6.05 1.72
CA LEU A 249 -32.53 5.25 0.69
C LEU A 249 -32.07 3.87 1.20
N LEU A 250 -31.61 3.78 2.46
CA LEU A 250 -31.25 2.51 3.11
C LEU A 250 -32.49 1.62 3.27
N GLU A 251 -33.59 2.19 3.75
CA GLU A 251 -34.87 1.49 3.93
C GLU A 251 -35.42 0.98 2.59
N GLN A 252 -35.40 1.80 1.54
CA GLN A 252 -35.81 1.41 0.19
C GLN A 252 -35.01 0.22 -0.38
N ASN A 253 -33.78 0.00 0.10
CA ASN A 253 -32.89 -1.06 -0.37
C ASN A 253 -32.72 -2.20 0.65
N ASN A 254 -33.64 -2.34 1.60
CA ASN A 254 -33.65 -3.37 2.65
C ASN A 254 -32.36 -3.40 3.49
N VAL A 255 -31.71 -2.26 3.69
CA VAL A 255 -30.57 -2.11 4.60
C VAL A 255 -31.08 -1.46 5.88
N SER A 256 -31.04 -2.19 6.99
CA SER A 256 -31.39 -1.61 8.28
C SER A 256 -30.35 -0.59 8.73
N ILE A 257 -30.79 0.41 9.50
CA ILE A 257 -29.89 1.40 10.12
C ILE A 257 -28.80 0.73 10.97
N ASN A 258 -29.10 -0.43 11.57
CA ASN A 258 -28.14 -1.19 12.36
C ASN A 258 -27.05 -1.82 11.48
N GLN A 259 -27.41 -2.42 10.34
CA GLN A 259 -26.42 -2.93 9.37
C GLN A 259 -25.51 -1.82 8.84
N PHE A 260 -26.09 -0.64 8.59
CA PHE A 260 -25.33 0.53 8.20
C PHE A 260 -24.36 0.99 9.30
N ASN A 261 -24.82 1.10 10.54
CA ASN A 261 -23.97 1.43 11.69
C ASN A 261 -22.84 0.39 11.91
N ASP A 262 -23.14 -0.90 11.76
CA ASP A 262 -22.16 -1.98 11.85
C ASP A 262 -21.08 -1.87 10.77
N SER A 263 -21.49 -1.51 9.55
CA SER A 263 -20.55 -1.30 8.44
C SER A 263 -19.60 -0.12 8.69
N PHE A 264 -20.07 0.95 9.35
CA PHE A 264 -19.19 2.04 9.81
C PHE A 264 -18.22 1.61 10.89
N ALA A 265 -18.70 0.85 11.87
CA ALA A 265 -17.85 0.34 12.93
C ALA A 265 -16.72 -0.54 12.35
N GLU A 266 -17.03 -1.32 11.32
CA GLU A 266 -16.04 -2.11 10.60
C GLU A 266 -15.06 -1.24 9.80
N ALA A 267 -15.54 -0.21 9.07
CA ALA A 267 -14.67 0.75 8.39
C ALA A 267 -13.68 1.43 9.36
N ARG A 268 -14.18 1.89 10.51
CA ARG A 268 -13.37 2.47 11.58
C ARG A 268 -12.34 1.47 12.12
N ARG A 269 -12.73 0.21 12.34
CA ARG A 269 -11.83 -0.84 12.82
C ARG A 269 -10.71 -1.10 11.82
N LYS A 270 -11.02 -1.22 10.53
CA LYS A 270 -10.01 -1.39 9.48
C LYS A 270 -9.08 -0.18 9.39
N LEU A 271 -9.59 1.02 9.63
CA LEU A 271 -8.78 2.25 9.60
C LEU A 271 -7.79 2.28 10.75
N LEU A 272 -8.21 1.87 11.95
CA LEU A 272 -7.30 1.72 13.09
C LEU A 272 -6.25 0.64 12.84
N ARG A 273 -6.61 -0.47 12.20
CA ARG A 273 -5.65 -1.52 11.80
C ARG A 273 -4.61 -0.99 10.81
N LEU A 274 -5.06 -0.29 9.76
CA LEU A 274 -4.19 0.34 8.78
C LEU A 274 -3.25 1.37 9.46
N ASP A 275 -3.79 2.24 10.30
CA ASP A 275 -2.99 3.21 11.05
C ASP A 275 -1.93 2.53 11.93
N SER A 276 -2.33 1.50 12.68
CA SER A 276 -1.39 0.74 13.51
C SER A 276 -0.29 0.08 12.68
N LEU A 277 -0.62 -0.49 11.52
CA LEU A 277 0.34 -1.15 10.64
C LEU A 277 1.36 -0.17 10.05
N THR A 278 0.94 1.07 9.76
CA THR A 278 1.83 2.13 9.26
C THR A 278 2.75 2.71 10.33
N LYS A 279 2.45 2.47 11.62
CA LYS A 279 3.22 2.97 12.78
C LYS A 279 4.14 1.93 13.40
N GLN A 280 3.77 0.66 13.34
CA GLN A 280 4.52 -0.43 13.96
C GLN A 280 5.52 -1.05 12.99
N THR A 281 6.57 -1.67 13.52
CA THR A 281 7.49 -2.51 12.74
C THR A 281 7.27 -3.95 13.17
N ILE A 282 6.62 -4.75 12.32
CA ILE A 282 6.33 -6.16 12.58
C ILE A 282 6.88 -6.99 11.43
N GLY A 283 7.71 -7.99 11.75
CA GLY A 283 8.19 -8.97 10.79
C GLY A 283 9.15 -8.41 9.73
N SER A 284 9.23 -9.10 8.59
CA SER A 284 10.06 -8.65 7.46
C SER A 284 9.41 -7.48 6.73
N PRO A 285 10.20 -6.62 6.05
CA PRO A 285 9.67 -5.46 5.34
C PRO A 285 8.67 -5.86 4.24
N GLN A 286 8.92 -7.00 3.59
CA GLN A 286 8.06 -7.56 2.55
C GLN A 286 6.69 -7.97 3.13
N ILE A 287 6.67 -8.74 4.23
CA ILE A 287 5.42 -9.16 4.88
C ILE A 287 4.61 -7.94 5.36
N GLN A 288 5.30 -6.93 5.90
CA GLN A 288 4.66 -5.69 6.31
C GLN A 288 4.04 -4.95 5.12
N PHE A 289 4.76 -4.86 4.00
CA PHE A 289 4.27 -4.23 2.77
C PHE A 289 3.08 -4.98 2.17
N ASP A 290 3.14 -6.30 2.10
CA ASP A 290 2.04 -7.13 1.58
C ASP A 290 0.79 -7.01 2.47
N SER A 291 0.98 -6.93 3.78
CA SER A 291 -0.11 -6.63 4.74
C SER A 291 -0.69 -5.24 4.51
N LEU A 292 0.16 -4.24 4.25
CA LEU A 292 -0.26 -2.87 3.98
C LEU A 292 -1.11 -2.80 2.70
N VAL A 293 -0.61 -3.37 1.61
CA VAL A 293 -1.33 -3.51 0.33
C VAL A 293 -2.69 -4.17 0.52
N THR A 294 -2.74 -5.26 1.31
CA THR A 294 -3.99 -5.97 1.61
C THR A 294 -4.97 -5.08 2.38
N GLN A 295 -4.51 -4.39 3.43
CA GLN A 295 -5.36 -3.50 4.22
C GLN A 295 -5.86 -2.29 3.41
N ILE A 296 -5.07 -1.76 2.47
CA ILE A 296 -5.49 -0.72 1.53
C ILE A 296 -6.62 -1.25 0.62
N LYS A 297 -6.44 -2.44 0.02
CA LYS A 297 -7.47 -3.08 -0.83
C LYS A 297 -8.77 -3.29 -0.05
N GLU A 298 -8.68 -3.76 1.20
CA GLU A 298 -9.83 -3.93 2.07
C GLU A 298 -10.50 -2.61 2.45
N MET A 299 -9.70 -1.56 2.71
CA MET A 299 -10.21 -0.23 3.01
C MET A 299 -10.99 0.35 1.83
N ASN A 300 -10.43 0.27 0.63
CA ASN A 300 -11.10 0.71 -0.59
C ASN A 300 -12.42 -0.01 -0.82
N LYS A 301 -12.44 -1.35 -0.65
CA LYS A 301 -13.68 -2.14 -0.72
C LYS A 301 -14.71 -1.71 0.33
N THR A 302 -14.25 -1.36 1.53
CA THR A 302 -15.14 -1.00 2.64
C THR A 302 -15.69 0.42 2.51
N LEU A 303 -14.89 1.37 2.00
CA LEU A 303 -15.30 2.77 1.87
C LEU A 303 -16.05 3.09 0.58
N ARG A 304 -15.81 2.33 -0.50
CA ARG A 304 -16.47 2.53 -1.81
C ARG A 304 -18.00 2.67 -1.69
N PRO A 305 -18.72 1.80 -0.96
CA PRO A 305 -20.17 1.91 -0.84
C PRO A 305 -20.58 3.27 -0.25
N PHE A 306 -19.98 3.70 0.85
CA PHE A 306 -20.31 4.96 1.51
C PHE A 306 -20.19 6.15 0.58
N ASN A 307 -19.14 6.18 -0.25
CA ASN A 307 -18.92 7.30 -1.13
C ASN A 307 -19.80 7.31 -2.39
N LEU A 308 -20.13 6.14 -2.95
CA LEU A 308 -21.12 6.04 -4.04
C LEU A 308 -22.45 6.69 -3.64
N VAL A 309 -22.83 6.47 -2.39
CA VAL A 309 -24.05 7.04 -1.82
C VAL A 309 -23.89 8.54 -1.55
N TYR A 310 -22.74 8.98 -1.04
CA TYR A 310 -22.43 10.40 -0.85
C TYR A 310 -22.47 11.22 -2.16
N ASP A 311 -21.79 10.74 -3.21
CA ASP A 311 -21.76 11.40 -4.52
C ASP A 311 -23.16 11.48 -5.14
N SER A 312 -23.95 10.42 -4.98
CA SER A 312 -25.28 10.38 -5.58
C SER A 312 -26.28 11.28 -4.84
N ILE A 313 -26.18 11.40 -3.52
CA ILE A 313 -27.05 12.31 -2.73
C ILE A 313 -26.62 13.78 -2.92
N SER A 314 -25.32 14.07 -3.01
CA SER A 314 -24.85 15.45 -3.28
C SER A 314 -25.21 15.94 -4.68
N ASN A 315 -25.25 15.04 -5.67
CA ASN A 315 -25.64 15.35 -7.05
C ASN A 315 -27.18 15.36 -7.31
N GLN A 316 -27.99 14.91 -6.35
CA GLN A 316 -29.47 14.98 -6.42
C GLN A 316 -30.05 16.41 -6.31
N ALA A 317 -29.21 17.45 -6.26
CA ALA A 317 -29.68 18.83 -6.21
C ALA A 317 -30.44 19.31 -7.46
N ASN A 318 -30.41 18.58 -8.60
CA ASN A 318 -30.87 19.11 -9.89
C ASN A 318 -31.92 18.27 -10.68
N GLY A 319 -32.55 17.23 -10.11
CA GLY A 319 -33.73 16.56 -10.73
C GLY A 319 -33.50 15.88 -12.10
N ASP A 320 -32.30 15.35 -12.33
CA ASP A 320 -31.89 14.71 -13.58
C ASP A 320 -32.13 13.18 -13.54
N ALA A 321 -32.97 12.66 -14.44
CA ALA A 321 -33.38 11.25 -14.49
C ALA A 321 -32.23 10.27 -14.73
N GLU A 322 -31.15 10.68 -15.41
CA GLU A 322 -29.97 9.84 -15.63
C GLU A 322 -29.16 9.68 -14.33
N LYS A 323 -29.14 10.74 -13.51
CA LYS A 323 -28.50 10.73 -12.19
C LYS A 323 -29.32 9.94 -11.16
N GLU A 324 -30.65 9.95 -11.26
CA GLU A 324 -31.52 9.11 -10.43
C GLU A 324 -31.38 7.61 -10.75
N ALA A 325 -31.23 7.24 -12.03
CA ALA A 325 -30.94 5.86 -12.41
C ALA A 325 -29.55 5.39 -11.93
N GLY A 326 -28.55 6.27 -12.00
CA GLY A 326 -27.21 6.02 -11.45
C GLY A 326 -27.22 5.81 -9.93
N LEU A 327 -28.02 6.60 -9.20
CA LEU A 327 -28.23 6.44 -7.77
C LEU A 327 -28.84 5.07 -7.42
N ALA A 328 -29.89 4.64 -8.13
CA ALA A 328 -30.52 3.33 -7.89
C ALA A 328 -29.54 2.15 -8.10
N ALA A 329 -28.70 2.21 -9.14
CA ALA A 329 -27.67 1.21 -9.39
C ALA A 329 -26.56 1.21 -8.32
N ALA A 330 -26.10 2.40 -7.93
CA ALA A 330 -25.12 2.59 -6.86
C ALA A 330 -25.64 2.06 -5.51
N LEU A 331 -26.92 2.27 -5.21
CA LEU A 331 -27.57 1.79 -3.98
C LEU A 331 -27.79 0.28 -3.95
N LYS A 332 -28.09 -0.33 -5.10
CA LYS A 332 -28.16 -1.80 -5.21
C LYS A 332 -26.78 -2.44 -5.01
N SER A 333 -25.72 -1.83 -5.56
CA SER A 333 -24.32 -2.21 -5.26
C SER A 333 -24.04 -2.03 -3.78
N PHE A 334 -24.42 -0.90 -3.20
CA PHE A 334 -24.22 -0.57 -1.80
C PHE A 334 -24.81 -1.60 -0.82
N SER A 335 -26.06 -1.99 -1.02
CA SER A 335 -26.74 -3.01 -0.19
C SER A 335 -26.03 -4.37 -0.29
N THR A 336 -25.63 -4.75 -1.51
CA THR A 336 -24.85 -5.98 -1.75
C THR A 336 -23.49 -5.92 -1.06
N ASP A 337 -22.79 -4.78 -1.18
CA ASP A 337 -21.46 -4.57 -0.65
C ASP A 337 -21.45 -4.52 0.89
N ILE A 338 -22.43 -3.86 1.53
CA ILE A 338 -22.59 -3.87 2.99
C ILE A 338 -22.83 -5.28 3.50
N ASN A 339 -23.73 -6.03 2.88
CA ASN A 339 -24.00 -7.40 3.30
C ASN A 339 -22.77 -8.29 3.14
N ASN A 340 -21.98 -8.10 2.08
CA ASN A 340 -20.70 -8.79 1.89
C ASN A 340 -19.64 -8.38 2.93
N ILE A 341 -19.55 -7.09 3.29
CA ILE A 341 -18.65 -6.60 4.33
C ILE A 341 -18.99 -7.25 5.68
N LEU A 342 -20.27 -7.31 6.03
CA LEU A 342 -20.76 -7.87 7.28
C LEU A 342 -20.67 -9.40 7.33
N ALA A 343 -20.93 -10.10 6.22
CA ALA A 343 -20.75 -11.55 6.14
C ALA A 343 -19.26 -11.93 6.32
N ASN A 344 -18.35 -11.20 5.67
CA ASN A 344 -16.92 -11.44 5.79
C ASN A 344 -16.37 -11.08 7.18
N SER A 345 -16.85 -10.01 7.81
CA SER A 345 -16.43 -9.62 9.17
C SER A 345 -16.93 -10.59 10.25
N ARG A 346 -18.09 -11.22 10.04
CA ARG A 346 -18.62 -12.30 10.90
C ARG A 346 -17.94 -13.65 10.66
N SER A 347 -17.42 -13.92 9.46
CA SER A 347 -16.77 -15.21 9.14
C SER A 347 -15.32 -15.32 9.64
N ILE A 348 -14.61 -14.20 9.81
CA ILE A 348 -13.22 -14.20 10.31
C ILE A 348 -13.27 -14.00 11.82
N ALA A 349 -13.53 -15.09 12.54
CA ALA A 349 -13.25 -15.16 13.96
C ALA A 349 -11.81 -14.69 14.21
N ASN A 350 -11.63 -13.62 14.98
CA ASN A 350 -10.32 -12.99 15.19
C ASN A 350 -9.33 -14.07 15.67
N PRO A 351 -8.27 -14.38 14.90
CA PRO A 351 -7.36 -15.47 15.24
C PRO A 351 -6.70 -15.28 16.61
N PHE A 352 -6.56 -14.03 17.07
CA PHE A 352 -6.14 -13.74 18.44
C PHE A 352 -7.18 -14.16 19.49
N LEU A 353 -8.48 -13.95 19.23
CA LEU A 353 -9.55 -14.40 20.13
C LEU A 353 -9.68 -15.92 20.14
N ILE A 354 -9.51 -16.58 18.99
CA ILE A 354 -9.46 -18.05 18.92
C ILE A 354 -8.27 -18.56 19.73
N MET A 355 -7.08 -18.00 19.50
CA MET A 355 -5.86 -18.38 20.23
C MET A 355 -6.00 -18.11 21.73
N LEU A 356 -6.55 -16.96 22.12
CA LEU A 356 -6.81 -16.62 23.52
C LEU A 356 -7.83 -17.58 24.16
N ALA A 357 -8.90 -17.95 23.45
CA ALA A 357 -9.87 -18.93 23.92
C ALA A 357 -9.24 -20.32 24.09
N VAL A 358 -8.38 -20.74 23.16
CA VAL A 358 -7.63 -21.99 23.27
C VAL A 358 -6.67 -21.95 24.46
N PHE A 359 -5.92 -20.86 24.65
CA PHE A 359 -5.03 -20.68 25.80
C PHE A 359 -5.78 -20.70 27.13
N LEU A 360 -6.89 -19.97 27.24
CA LEU A 360 -7.73 -19.95 28.44
C LEU A 360 -8.38 -21.32 28.71
N GLY A 361 -8.78 -22.04 27.66
CA GLY A 361 -9.26 -23.42 27.75
C GLY A 361 -8.19 -24.36 28.30
N ILE A 362 -6.94 -24.29 27.78
CA ILE A 362 -5.82 -25.09 28.27
C ILE A 362 -5.50 -24.78 29.74
N ILE A 363 -5.49 -23.50 30.12
CA ILE A 363 -5.27 -23.08 31.51
C ILE A 363 -6.36 -23.66 32.42
N SER A 364 -7.64 -23.56 32.01
CA SER A 364 -8.76 -24.06 32.79
C SER A 364 -8.70 -25.58 32.97
N ILE A 365 -8.44 -26.34 31.89
CA ILE A 365 -8.26 -27.80 31.94
C ILE A 365 -7.09 -28.19 32.84
N SER A 366 -5.98 -27.46 32.79
CA SER A 366 -4.80 -27.70 33.62
C SER A 366 -5.07 -27.45 35.11
N LEU A 367 -5.83 -26.40 35.44
CA LEU A 367 -6.22 -26.10 36.82
C LEU A 367 -7.21 -27.13 37.39
N TYR A 368 -8.17 -27.59 36.59
CA TYR A 368 -9.05 -28.70 36.98
C TYR A 368 -8.25 -30.01 37.12
N GLY A 369 -7.32 -30.29 36.21
CA GLY A 369 -6.42 -31.45 36.30
C GLY A 369 -5.59 -31.45 37.59
N PHE A 370 -5.01 -30.30 37.94
CA PHE A 370 -4.27 -30.12 39.20
C PHE A 370 -5.16 -30.33 40.43
N TYR A 371 -6.41 -29.85 40.39
CA TYR A 371 -7.39 -30.09 41.45
C TYR A 371 -7.73 -31.58 41.64
N PHE A 372 -8.02 -32.30 40.55
CA PHE A 372 -8.30 -33.74 40.60
C PHE A 372 -7.07 -34.55 41.04
N MET A 373 -5.87 -34.15 40.60
CA MET A 373 -4.60 -34.76 41.04
C MET A 373 -4.42 -34.58 42.55
N GLN A 374 -4.63 -33.38 43.10
CA GLN A 374 -4.59 -33.14 44.55
C GLN A 374 -5.59 -34.01 45.32
N LEU A 375 -6.83 -34.14 44.83
CA LEU A 375 -7.84 -35.01 45.46
C LEU A 375 -7.44 -36.49 45.42
N ALA A 376 -6.88 -36.96 44.31
CA ALA A 376 -6.41 -38.34 44.16
C ALA A 376 -5.21 -38.63 45.08
N PHE A 377 -4.21 -37.73 45.11
CA PHE A 377 -3.04 -37.85 45.98
C PHE A 377 -3.42 -37.85 47.47
N ASN A 378 -4.44 -37.07 47.85
CA ASN A 378 -4.93 -37.00 49.22
C ASN A 378 -5.69 -38.27 49.66
N LYS A 379 -6.25 -39.04 48.72
CA LYS A 379 -6.80 -40.37 49.02
C LYS A 379 -5.70 -41.42 49.22
N THR A 380 -4.55 -41.27 48.56
CA THR A 380 -3.44 -42.24 48.59
C THR A 380 -2.36 -41.97 49.66
N LYS A 381 -2.22 -40.74 50.15
CA LYS A 381 -1.33 -40.40 51.28
C LYS A 381 -2.12 -39.57 52.29
N GLN A 382 -2.06 -39.94 53.58
CA GLN A 382 -2.69 -39.25 54.71
C GLN A 382 -2.09 -37.84 54.96
N ILE A 383 -2.14 -36.95 53.97
CA ILE A 383 -1.75 -35.55 54.13
C ILE A 383 -2.95 -34.81 54.74
N SER A 384 -2.97 -34.68 56.06
CA SER A 384 -4.16 -34.28 56.82
C SER A 384 -4.57 -32.80 56.73
N LYS A 385 -3.95 -31.98 55.87
CA LYS A 385 -4.36 -30.56 55.70
C LYS A 385 -4.30 -30.12 54.24
N LEU A 386 -5.36 -30.42 53.49
CA LEU A 386 -5.67 -29.70 52.27
C LEU A 386 -5.84 -28.22 52.60
N ASN A 387 -5.08 -27.34 51.93
CA ASN A 387 -5.24 -25.90 52.08
C ASN A 387 -6.54 -25.47 51.36
N LYS A 388 -7.68 -25.66 52.03
CA LYS A 388 -9.04 -25.35 51.53
C LYS A 388 -9.15 -23.98 50.85
N PRO A 389 -8.59 -22.88 51.39
CA PRO A 389 -8.66 -21.59 50.69
C PRO A 389 -7.90 -21.59 49.37
N LEU A 390 -6.77 -22.30 49.24
CA LEU A 390 -6.04 -22.42 47.98
C LEU A 390 -6.85 -23.17 46.91
N ILE A 391 -7.56 -24.23 47.31
CA ILE A 391 -8.42 -25.00 46.41
C ILE A 391 -9.61 -24.18 45.92
N ILE A 392 -10.25 -23.44 46.82
CA ILE A 392 -11.36 -22.55 46.47
C ILE A 392 -10.88 -21.47 45.49
N THR A 393 -9.69 -20.89 45.73
CA THR A 393 -9.10 -19.91 44.80
C THR A 393 -8.79 -20.53 43.43
N VAL A 394 -8.24 -21.75 43.36
CA VAL A 394 -8.00 -22.45 42.08
C VAL A 394 -9.31 -22.70 41.32
N LEU A 395 -10.37 -23.12 42.02
CA LEU A 395 -11.69 -23.35 41.41
C LEU A 395 -12.34 -22.06 40.90
N ILE A 396 -12.19 -20.96 41.64
CA ILE A 396 -12.69 -19.64 41.21
C ILE A 396 -11.95 -19.18 39.95
N ILE A 397 -10.61 -19.26 39.92
CA ILE A 397 -9.80 -18.88 38.76
C ILE A 397 -10.14 -19.76 37.55
N ALA A 398 -10.25 -21.08 37.74
CA ALA A 398 -10.62 -22.00 36.67
C ALA A 398 -12.02 -21.71 36.10
N SER A 399 -12.99 -21.39 36.95
CA SER A 399 -14.36 -21.04 36.56
C SER A 399 -14.41 -19.72 35.80
N ILE A 400 -13.68 -18.69 36.25
CA ILE A 400 -13.58 -17.41 35.54
C ILE A 400 -12.95 -17.60 34.15
N ALA A 401 -11.88 -18.40 34.05
CA ALA A 401 -11.25 -18.72 32.77
C ALA A 401 -12.21 -19.46 31.82
N LEU A 402 -13.01 -20.40 32.34
CA LEU A 402 -13.97 -21.18 31.56
C LEU A 402 -15.14 -20.32 31.05
N VAL A 403 -15.70 -19.47 31.91
CA VAL A 403 -16.75 -18.50 31.52
C VAL A 403 -16.22 -17.51 30.49
N SER A 404 -14.99 -17.02 30.68
CA SER A 404 -14.34 -16.12 29.71
C SER A 404 -14.14 -16.81 28.36
N THR A 405 -13.76 -18.08 28.34
CA THR A 405 -13.62 -18.89 27.13
C THR A 405 -14.97 -19.07 26.42
N ALA A 406 -16.03 -19.37 27.17
CA ALA A 406 -17.38 -19.54 26.63
C ALA A 406 -17.92 -18.22 26.03
N LEU A 407 -17.70 -17.08 26.68
CA LEU A 407 -18.09 -15.76 26.16
C LEU A 407 -17.32 -15.40 24.88
N ILE A 408 -16.02 -15.71 24.82
CA ILE A 408 -15.22 -15.52 23.60
C ILE A 408 -15.72 -16.44 22.48
N ALA A 409 -16.07 -17.70 22.79
CA ALA A 409 -16.62 -18.65 21.81
C ALA A 409 -18.00 -18.22 21.27
N LEU A 410 -18.89 -17.72 22.14
CA LEU A 410 -20.20 -17.19 21.72
C LEU A 410 -20.06 -15.96 20.81
N LYS A 411 -19.07 -15.10 21.08
CA LYS A 411 -18.73 -13.95 20.23
C LYS A 411 -18.13 -14.37 18.89
N ILE A 412 -17.37 -15.47 18.85
CA ILE A 412 -16.82 -16.07 17.63
C ILE A 412 -17.94 -16.65 16.74
N ILE A 413 -18.97 -17.25 17.34
CA ILE A 413 -20.11 -17.86 16.62
C ILE A 413 -21.17 -16.81 16.22
N GLY A 414 -21.00 -15.54 16.61
CA GLY A 414 -21.89 -14.44 16.23
C GLY A 414 -23.23 -14.42 16.98
N VAL A 415 -23.27 -15.02 18.17
CA VAL A 415 -24.46 -15.02 19.04
C VAL A 415 -24.62 -13.67 19.78
N PHE A 416 -23.55 -12.87 19.86
CA PHE A 416 -23.52 -11.53 20.45
C PHE A 416 -22.59 -10.57 19.71
#